data_AF-A0A2G6JEQ9-F1
#
_entry.id   AF-A0A2G6JEQ9-F1
#
_cell.length_a   1.000
_cell.length_b   1.000
_cell.length_c   1.000
_cell.angle_alpha   90.00
_cell.angle_beta   90.00
_cell.angle_gamma   90.00
#
_symmetry.space_group_name_H-M   'P 1'
#
loop_
_entity.id
_entity.type
_entity.pdbx_description
1 polymer ?
#
loop_
_entity_poly.entity_id
_entity_poly.type
_entity_poly.pdbx_seq_one_letter_code
_entity_poly.pdbx_strand_id
1 'polypeptide(L)'
;MGGKRRSMESRRRAGKAHNAARRAQSERRLQPGRDGRVHIPCPKCGTTYALPPSAIDKRLTCKNCKSSFTPKVAATQKRNSAQKQMKGPLVFGGILLLVVALLFAIPRGKEEAPQKPKGPVKQYLKNSSPPVRAFRDFIEAIASKDRISFWAALELAQHYNLVHRGKKRLAWIANSKAKKDAFREELITSLFEGEEGRIFRDFEFSSVEEQELPEKLGKEPFDFTIELGPRVPSAYRGFARLRAWCIKKPSGWRALKWKVLDYPQAAGEQPPAKPKAKKKKKKKRSAGAKTEEGKAKSKKAEREQVQPGPLGHLESTPPALRRKIDEWIATLMDPDVPFKKMTAARSGLIESGKPAIPRLLNKLYESKGSGAEEASSLNLIVRCLRELSGGISFGFNISMEGGHDSARYQEMRQEVVKKWYQWWSQNSDRKEFPPPGDQDQEDR
;
A
#
# COMPACT_ATOMS: atom_id res chain seq x y z
N MET A 1 -24.47 -11.63 35.75
CA MET A 1 -23.64 -10.73 34.88
C MET A 1 -22.15 -10.58 35.32
N GLY A 2 -21.56 -11.50 36.10
CA GLY A 2 -20.18 -11.33 36.62
C GLY A 2 -19.01 -11.84 35.74
N GLY A 3 -19.29 -12.64 34.70
CA GLY A 3 -18.23 -13.32 33.91
C GLY A 3 -17.44 -12.41 32.96
N LYS A 4 -18.08 -11.40 32.36
CA LYS A 4 -17.41 -10.52 31.36
C LYS A 4 -16.37 -9.59 31.98
N ARG A 5 -16.57 -9.11 33.23
CA ARG A 5 -15.60 -8.22 33.90
C ARG A 5 -14.29 -8.96 34.27
N ARG A 6 -14.38 -10.21 34.75
CA ARG A 6 -13.19 -11.02 35.08
C ARG A 6 -12.31 -11.33 33.85
N SER A 7 -12.92 -11.46 32.67
CA SER A 7 -12.19 -11.74 31.42
C SER A 7 -11.38 -10.54 30.89
N MET A 8 -11.88 -9.31 31.03
CA MET A 8 -11.12 -8.11 30.62
C MET A 8 -9.93 -7.83 31.55
N GLU A 9 -10.09 -8.04 32.85
CA GLU A 9 -9.04 -7.82 33.85
C GLU A 9 -7.83 -8.73 33.57
N SER A 10 -8.05 -10.00 33.23
CA SER A 10 -6.95 -10.94 32.95
C SER A 10 -6.19 -10.58 31.67
N ARG A 11 -6.89 -10.14 30.62
CA ARG A 11 -6.26 -9.65 29.37
C ARG A 11 -5.42 -8.40 29.60
N ARG A 12 -5.89 -7.46 30.44
CA ARG A 12 -5.12 -6.26 30.81
C ARG A 12 -3.86 -6.61 31.61
N ARG A 13 -3.94 -7.55 32.56
CA ARG A 13 -2.77 -8.01 33.33
C ARG A 13 -1.76 -8.74 32.44
N ALA A 14 -2.21 -9.61 31.54
CA ALA A 14 -1.33 -10.31 30.59
C ALA A 14 -0.62 -9.33 29.63
N GLY A 15 -1.34 -8.32 29.12
CA GLY A 15 -0.74 -7.28 28.27
C GLY A 15 0.33 -6.45 28.97
N LYS A 16 0.10 -6.08 30.25
CA LYS A 16 1.08 -5.36 31.07
C LYS A 16 2.34 -6.20 31.32
N ALA A 17 2.19 -7.48 31.67
CA ALA A 17 3.32 -8.38 31.90
C ALA A 17 4.17 -8.58 30.62
N HIS A 18 3.53 -8.76 29.46
CA HIS A 18 4.22 -8.91 28.19
C HIS A 18 5.02 -7.65 27.79
N ASN A 19 4.45 -6.46 27.99
CA ASN A 19 5.15 -5.21 27.70
C ASN A 19 6.33 -4.97 28.65
N ALA A 20 6.17 -5.29 29.94
CA ALA A 20 7.26 -5.21 30.92
C ALA A 20 8.43 -6.16 30.57
N ALA A 21 8.13 -7.41 30.19
CA ALA A 21 9.14 -8.37 29.76
C ALA A 21 9.90 -7.92 28.50
N ARG A 22 9.22 -7.33 27.52
CA ARG A 22 9.88 -6.77 26.32
C ARG A 22 10.80 -5.61 26.64
N ARG A 23 10.38 -4.72 27.55
CA ARG A 23 11.21 -3.59 28.01
C ARG A 23 12.47 -4.07 28.73
N ALA A 24 12.33 -5.04 29.65
CA ALA A 24 13.46 -5.64 30.34
C ALA A 24 14.45 -6.35 29.38
N GLN A 25 13.95 -7.03 28.34
CA GLN A 25 14.81 -7.64 27.32
C GLN A 25 15.54 -6.60 26.46
N SER A 26 14.91 -5.48 26.10
CA SER A 26 15.58 -4.40 25.37
C SER A 26 16.64 -3.69 26.21
N GLU A 27 16.39 -3.50 27.49
CA GLU A 27 17.34 -2.87 28.42
C GLU A 27 18.55 -3.77 28.66
N ARG A 28 18.37 -5.10 28.77
CA ARG A 28 19.49 -6.05 28.85
C ARG A 28 20.37 -6.05 27.59
N ARG A 29 19.80 -5.85 26.39
CA ARG A 29 20.57 -5.80 25.13
C ARG A 29 21.43 -4.55 24.98
N LEU A 30 21.19 -3.52 25.80
CA LEU A 30 21.94 -2.27 25.78
C LEU A 30 22.99 -2.19 26.89
N GLN A 31 23.19 -3.26 27.67
CA GLN A 31 24.26 -3.28 28.67
C GLN A 31 25.63 -3.31 27.98
N PRO A 32 26.59 -2.47 28.42
CA PRO A 32 27.95 -2.50 27.90
C PRO A 32 28.58 -3.86 28.16
N GLY A 33 29.34 -4.36 27.18
CA GLY A 33 30.16 -5.55 27.35
C GLY A 33 31.29 -5.32 28.34
N ARG A 34 32.12 -6.34 28.57
CA ARG A 34 33.32 -6.23 29.41
C ARG A 34 34.31 -5.16 28.93
N ASP A 35 34.23 -4.79 27.65
CA ASP A 35 35.00 -3.73 26.99
C ASP A 35 34.44 -2.32 27.24
N GLY A 36 33.36 -2.19 28.02
CA GLY A 36 32.69 -0.91 28.28
C GLY A 36 31.95 -0.33 27.07
N ARG A 37 31.78 -1.11 25.99
CA ARG A 37 31.12 -0.67 24.75
C ARG A 37 29.86 -1.47 24.49
N VAL A 38 28.90 -0.85 23.80
CA VAL A 38 27.65 -1.48 23.38
C VAL A 38 27.77 -1.85 21.90
N HIS A 39 27.56 -3.13 21.59
CA HIS A 39 27.65 -3.68 20.24
C HIS A 39 26.27 -3.60 19.56
N ILE A 40 26.10 -2.64 18.64
CA ILE A 40 24.82 -2.38 17.98
C ILE A 40 24.97 -2.65 16.49
N PRO A 41 24.12 -3.52 15.90
CA PRO A 41 24.33 -3.92 14.54
C PRO A 41 23.37 -3.19 13.60
N CYS A 42 23.86 -2.78 12.42
CA CYS A 42 23.11 -1.95 11.47
C CYS A 42 21.80 -2.64 11.06
N PRO A 43 20.65 -1.94 11.08
CA PRO A 43 19.36 -2.55 10.76
C PRO A 43 19.25 -2.98 9.29
N LYS A 44 20.02 -2.36 8.38
CA LYS A 44 19.94 -2.64 6.94
C LYS A 44 20.90 -3.75 6.48
N CYS A 45 22.16 -3.73 6.92
CA CYS A 45 23.20 -4.58 6.32
C CYS A 45 23.92 -5.51 7.29
N GLY A 46 23.49 -5.63 8.55
CA GLY A 46 24.11 -6.60 9.46
C GLY A 46 25.29 -6.05 10.27
N THR A 47 26.11 -5.16 9.71
CA THR A 47 27.41 -4.71 10.27
C THR A 47 27.32 -4.21 11.71
N THR A 48 28.12 -4.78 12.62
CA THR A 48 28.16 -4.45 14.06
C THR A 48 29.09 -3.27 14.36
N TYR A 49 28.64 -2.34 15.19
CA TYR A 49 29.42 -1.20 15.67
C TYR A 49 29.58 -1.27 17.19
N ALA A 50 30.81 -1.13 17.68
CA ALA A 50 31.11 -1.00 19.10
C ALA A 50 31.12 0.50 19.48
N LEU A 51 30.14 0.93 20.27
CA LEU A 51 29.93 2.35 20.60
C LEU A 51 30.04 2.58 22.11
N PRO A 52 30.61 3.72 22.56
CA PRO A 52 30.51 4.11 23.96
C PRO A 52 29.04 4.40 24.32
N PRO A 53 28.62 4.22 25.59
CA PRO A 53 27.24 4.48 26.01
C PRO A 53 26.72 5.88 25.65
N SER A 54 27.60 6.89 25.68
CA SER A 54 27.28 8.27 25.32
C SER A 54 26.94 8.49 23.84
N ALA A 55 27.20 7.53 22.95
CA ALA A 55 26.92 7.61 21.52
C ALA A 55 25.62 6.90 21.09
N ILE A 56 24.91 6.24 22.01
CA ILE A 56 23.72 5.42 21.69
C ILE A 56 22.53 6.26 21.19
N ASP A 57 22.41 7.50 21.67
CA ASP A 57 21.36 8.43 21.27
C ASP A 57 21.74 9.29 20.04
N LYS A 58 22.99 9.22 19.57
CA LYS A 58 23.45 9.99 18.41
C LYS A 58 23.12 9.25 17.10
N ARG A 59 22.73 10.00 16.07
CA ARG A 59 22.50 9.46 14.72
C ARG A 59 23.84 9.03 14.12
N LEU A 60 23.92 7.79 13.63
CA LEU A 60 25.11 7.24 13.00
C LEU A 60 24.81 6.87 11.54
N THR A 61 25.81 7.08 10.67
CA THR A 61 25.75 6.63 9.28
C THR A 61 26.55 5.35 9.13
N CYS A 62 25.91 4.27 8.68
CA CYS A 62 26.58 3.00 8.45
C CYS A 62 27.66 3.17 7.36
N LYS A 63 28.93 2.89 7.69
CA LYS A 63 30.04 2.93 6.74
C LYS A 63 29.88 1.96 5.55
N ASN A 64 29.13 0.88 5.73
CA ASN A 64 28.93 -0.13 4.69
C ASN A 64 27.79 0.23 3.72
N CYS A 65 26.56 0.41 4.22
CA CYS A 65 25.38 0.65 3.36
C CYS A 65 24.92 2.11 3.28
N LYS A 66 25.64 3.04 3.91
CA LYS A 66 25.35 4.49 3.97
C LYS A 66 24.00 4.87 4.57
N SER A 67 23.23 3.93 5.14
CA SER A 67 21.99 4.26 5.84
C SER A 67 22.27 4.93 7.17
N SER A 68 21.54 6.01 7.48
CA SER A 68 21.59 6.64 8.79
C SER A 68 20.57 6.00 9.74
N PHE A 69 20.95 5.74 10.98
CA PHE A 69 20.09 5.14 12.01
C PHE A 69 20.48 5.62 13.41
N THR A 70 19.54 5.54 14.35
CA THR A 70 19.79 5.82 15.78
C THR A 70 19.93 4.50 16.52
N PRO A 71 21.08 4.21 17.16
CA PRO A 71 21.37 2.91 17.75
C PRO A 71 20.33 2.42 18.78
N LYS A 72 19.78 3.32 19.60
CA LYS A 72 18.69 3.01 20.55
C LYS A 72 17.45 2.41 19.91
N VAL A 73 17.08 2.92 18.73
CA VAL A 73 15.94 2.42 17.96
C VAL A 73 16.30 1.10 17.27
N ALA A 74 17.52 0.98 16.74
CA ALA A 74 17.98 -0.25 16.11
C ALA A 74 18.11 -1.44 17.08
N ALA A 75 18.46 -1.20 18.35
CA ALA A 75 18.57 -2.24 19.37
C ALA A 75 17.21 -2.79 19.84
N THR A 76 16.17 -1.96 19.78
CA THR A 76 14.78 -2.34 20.13
C THR A 76 14.02 -2.95 18.95
N GLN A 77 14.42 -2.62 17.73
CA GLN A 77 13.85 -3.19 16.51
C GLN A 77 14.34 -4.63 16.32
N LYS A 78 13.46 -5.59 16.55
CA LYS A 78 13.74 -7.02 16.40
C LYS A 78 14.25 -7.27 14.97
N ARG A 79 15.49 -7.76 14.84
CA ARG A 79 16.01 -8.27 13.56
C ARG A 79 15.19 -9.49 13.16
N ASN A 80 14.46 -9.39 12.06
CA ASN A 80 13.71 -10.52 11.47
C ASN A 80 14.58 -11.38 10.52
N SER A 81 15.90 -11.46 10.71
CA SER A 81 16.74 -12.25 9.80
C SER A 81 17.95 -12.87 10.51
N ALA A 82 17.92 -14.20 10.66
CA ALA A 82 19.06 -15.02 11.04
C ALA A 82 19.99 -15.22 9.83
N GLN A 83 21.04 -14.41 9.73
CA GLN A 83 22.07 -14.54 8.71
C GLN A 83 23.16 -15.51 9.24
N LYS A 84 23.11 -16.78 8.80
CA LYS A 84 24.15 -17.78 9.12
C LYS A 84 25.47 -17.43 8.39
N GLN A 85 26.57 -17.40 9.15
CA GLN A 85 27.94 -17.37 8.64
C GLN A 85 28.22 -18.66 7.86
N MET A 86 28.80 -18.54 6.66
CA MET A 86 29.45 -19.67 5.98
C MET A 86 30.97 -19.50 6.05
N LYS A 87 31.64 -20.53 6.58
CA LYS A 87 33.08 -20.77 6.44
C LYS A 87 33.29 -21.47 5.08
N GLY A 88 34.36 -21.12 4.36
CA GLY A 88 34.86 -21.90 3.20
C GLY A 88 35.35 -23.29 3.62
N PRO A 89 35.75 -24.19 2.69
CA PRO A 89 36.85 -23.89 1.75
C PRO A 89 36.83 -24.61 0.35
N LEU A 90 37.85 -24.25 -0.46
CA LEU A 90 38.68 -25.05 -1.39
C LEU A 90 38.15 -25.71 -2.71
N VAL A 91 38.99 -25.53 -3.74
CA VAL A 91 39.22 -26.29 -5.01
C VAL A 91 38.17 -26.22 -6.12
N PHE A 92 38.54 -25.61 -7.26
CA PHE A 92 38.43 -26.13 -8.65
C PHE A 92 38.86 -25.03 -9.65
N GLY A 93 40.18 -24.84 -9.81
CA GLY A 93 40.78 -23.78 -10.63
C GLY A 93 41.27 -24.19 -12.02
N GLY A 94 40.94 -25.38 -12.53
CA GLY A 94 41.55 -25.91 -13.77
C GLY A 94 40.77 -25.68 -15.07
N ILE A 95 39.44 -25.63 -15.02
CA ILE A 95 38.62 -25.76 -16.24
C ILE A 95 38.17 -24.41 -16.82
N LEU A 96 38.18 -23.34 -16.02
CA LEU A 96 37.67 -22.03 -16.45
C LEU A 96 38.66 -21.25 -17.34
N LEU A 97 39.97 -21.46 -17.18
CA LEU A 97 40.98 -20.77 -18.01
C LEU A 97 41.01 -21.27 -19.46
N LEU A 98 40.65 -22.54 -19.70
CA LEU A 98 40.63 -23.14 -21.03
C LEU A 98 39.43 -22.67 -21.85
N VAL A 99 38.29 -22.42 -21.19
CA VAL A 99 37.08 -21.85 -21.83
C VAL A 99 37.26 -20.36 -22.14
N VAL A 100 38.00 -19.62 -21.30
CA VAL A 100 38.28 -18.20 -21.55
C VAL A 100 39.22 -18.02 -22.74
N ALA A 101 40.25 -18.86 -22.90
CA ALA A 101 41.16 -18.79 -24.05
C ALA A 101 40.45 -19.08 -25.39
N LEU A 102 39.50 -20.03 -25.41
CA LEU A 102 38.71 -20.37 -26.60
C LEU A 102 37.70 -19.29 -27.02
N LEU A 103 37.26 -18.43 -26.08
CA LEU A 103 36.29 -17.37 -26.35
C LEU A 103 36.92 -16.06 -26.88
N PHE A 104 38.23 -15.84 -26.68
CA PHE A 104 38.92 -14.64 -27.17
C PHE A 104 39.48 -14.76 -28.60
N ALA A 105 39.38 -15.92 -29.24
CA ALA A 105 39.88 -16.17 -30.59
C ALA A 105 38.87 -15.89 -31.73
N ILE A 106 37.66 -15.38 -31.42
CA ILE A 106 36.63 -15.09 -32.42
C ILE A 106 36.53 -13.57 -32.62
N PRO A 107 36.86 -13.01 -33.80
CA PRO A 107 36.70 -11.59 -34.06
C PRO A 107 35.21 -11.29 -34.24
N ARG A 108 34.62 -10.49 -33.34
CA ARG A 108 33.25 -9.99 -33.50
C ARG A 108 33.17 -8.48 -33.32
N GLY A 109 32.49 -7.87 -34.29
CA GLY A 109 32.16 -6.45 -34.37
C GLY A 109 31.28 -5.96 -33.22
N LYS A 110 31.23 -4.64 -33.10
CA LYS A 110 30.51 -3.91 -32.06
C LYS A 110 28.99 -4.20 -32.12
N GLU A 111 28.52 -4.98 -31.16
CA GLU A 111 27.13 -5.00 -30.71
C GLU A 111 27.09 -4.60 -29.23
N GLU A 112 26.12 -3.76 -28.87
CA GLU A 112 25.89 -3.30 -27.49
C GLU A 112 25.45 -4.46 -26.59
N ALA A 113 26.13 -4.59 -25.44
CA ALA A 113 25.94 -5.71 -24.53
C ALA A 113 24.60 -5.66 -23.77
N PRO A 114 23.92 -6.81 -23.56
CA PRO A 114 22.73 -6.90 -22.73
C PRO A 114 23.09 -6.75 -21.24
N GLN A 115 22.29 -5.96 -20.52
CA GLN A 115 22.49 -5.72 -19.09
C GLN A 115 22.27 -6.99 -18.25
N LYS A 116 23.27 -7.34 -17.41
CA LYS A 116 23.18 -8.44 -16.44
C LYS A 116 22.12 -8.16 -15.36
N PRO A 117 21.18 -9.08 -15.08
CA PRO A 117 20.29 -8.96 -13.92
C PRO A 117 21.10 -9.10 -12.61
N LYS A 118 20.89 -8.17 -11.68
CA LYS A 118 21.53 -8.14 -10.35
C LYS A 118 20.60 -8.69 -9.28
N GLY A 119 20.95 -9.84 -8.69
CA GLY A 119 20.45 -10.31 -7.38
C GLY A 119 20.07 -11.80 -7.31
N PRO A 120 20.40 -12.54 -6.22
CA PRO A 120 20.08 -13.96 -6.08
C PRO A 120 18.63 -14.16 -5.61
N VAL A 121 17.65 -13.95 -6.50
CA VAL A 121 16.24 -14.23 -6.22
C VAL A 121 15.97 -15.75 -6.16
N LYS A 122 16.75 -16.55 -6.88
CA LYS A 122 16.47 -17.98 -7.08
C LYS A 122 16.69 -18.89 -5.86
N GLN A 123 17.43 -18.47 -4.83
CA GLN A 123 17.83 -19.37 -3.74
C GLN A 123 16.80 -19.47 -2.60
N TYR A 124 16.05 -18.40 -2.31
CA TYR A 124 15.01 -18.39 -1.26
C TYR A 124 13.77 -19.22 -1.65
N LEU A 125 13.58 -19.50 -2.93
CA LEU A 125 12.40 -20.18 -3.47
C LEU A 125 12.51 -21.71 -3.44
N LYS A 126 13.71 -22.28 -3.23
CA LYS A 126 13.92 -23.75 -3.20
C LYS A 126 13.42 -24.42 -1.92
N ASN A 127 13.27 -23.67 -0.81
CA ASN A 127 12.88 -24.20 0.50
C ASN A 127 11.43 -23.87 0.89
N SER A 128 10.57 -23.56 -0.09
CA SER A 128 9.17 -23.18 0.17
C SER A 128 8.27 -24.40 0.43
N SER A 129 7.25 -24.24 1.27
CA SER A 129 6.29 -25.30 1.54
C SER A 129 5.55 -25.74 0.26
N PRO A 130 5.07 -27.00 0.16
CA PRO A 130 4.40 -27.50 -1.04
C PRO A 130 3.28 -26.61 -1.61
N PRO A 131 2.42 -25.93 -0.79
CA PRO A 131 1.40 -25.01 -1.32
C PRO A 131 1.97 -23.79 -2.01
N VAL A 132 3.07 -23.27 -1.48
CA VAL A 132 3.74 -22.08 -2.02
C VAL A 132 4.39 -22.40 -3.36
N ARG A 133 5.01 -23.59 -3.47
CA ARG A 133 5.53 -24.10 -4.75
C ARG A 133 4.40 -24.28 -5.76
N ALA A 134 3.31 -24.95 -5.37
CA ALA A 134 2.15 -25.13 -6.24
C ALA A 134 1.59 -23.81 -6.76
N PHE A 135 1.46 -22.79 -5.91
CA PHE A 135 0.95 -21.48 -6.32
C PHE A 135 1.93 -20.70 -7.21
N ARG A 136 3.23 -20.78 -6.94
CA ARG A 136 4.25 -20.20 -7.81
C ARG A 136 4.22 -20.87 -9.18
N ASP A 137 4.27 -22.19 -9.22
CA ASP A 137 4.30 -22.97 -10.46
C ASP A 137 3.01 -22.72 -11.27
N PHE A 138 1.88 -22.46 -10.60
CA PHE A 138 0.63 -22.01 -11.22
C PHE A 138 0.76 -20.64 -11.90
N ILE A 139 1.33 -19.64 -11.22
CA ILE A 139 1.55 -18.30 -11.81
C ILE A 139 2.57 -18.36 -12.96
N GLU A 140 3.67 -19.10 -12.78
CA GLU A 140 4.70 -19.27 -13.79
C GLU A 140 4.14 -19.96 -15.04
N ALA A 141 3.28 -20.97 -14.87
CA ALA A 141 2.62 -21.66 -15.96
C ALA A 141 1.62 -20.77 -16.72
N ILE A 142 0.86 -19.90 -16.04
CA ILE A 142 0.03 -18.88 -16.71
C ILE A 142 0.92 -17.91 -17.49
N ALA A 143 2.04 -17.50 -16.91
CA ALA A 143 2.93 -16.54 -17.53
C ALA A 143 3.62 -17.10 -18.78
N SER A 144 4.03 -18.36 -18.75
CA SER A 144 4.68 -19.08 -19.86
C SER A 144 3.70 -19.69 -20.87
N LYS A 145 2.39 -19.68 -20.56
CA LYS A 145 1.36 -20.44 -21.29
C LYS A 145 1.66 -21.95 -21.36
N ASP A 146 2.30 -22.50 -20.32
CA ASP A 146 2.55 -23.94 -20.22
C ASP A 146 1.34 -24.65 -19.61
N ARG A 147 0.53 -25.28 -20.46
CA ARG A 147 -0.69 -25.98 -20.06
C ARG A 147 -0.40 -27.15 -19.11
N ILE A 148 0.72 -27.85 -19.29
CA ILE A 148 1.05 -29.06 -18.51
C ILE A 148 1.43 -28.65 -17.08
N SER A 149 2.31 -27.66 -16.95
CA SER A 149 2.73 -27.12 -15.65
C SER A 149 1.57 -26.47 -14.91
N PHE A 150 0.64 -25.82 -15.62
CA PHE A 150 -0.56 -25.23 -15.03
C PHE A 150 -1.44 -26.29 -14.35
N TRP A 151 -1.65 -27.43 -15.01
CA TRP A 151 -2.44 -28.51 -14.45
C TRP A 151 -1.78 -29.19 -13.26
N ALA A 152 -0.49 -29.51 -13.38
CA ALA A 152 0.26 -30.11 -12.28
C ALA A 152 0.21 -29.22 -11.01
N ALA A 153 0.36 -27.91 -11.19
CA ALA A 153 0.26 -26.93 -10.11
C ALA A 153 -1.16 -26.85 -9.51
N LEU A 154 -2.20 -26.87 -10.35
CA LEU A 154 -3.59 -26.81 -9.90
C LEU A 154 -4.02 -28.08 -9.17
N GLU A 155 -3.60 -29.26 -9.63
CA GLU A 155 -3.89 -30.55 -8.99
C GLU A 155 -3.19 -30.66 -7.63
N LEU A 156 -1.93 -30.24 -7.54
CA LEU A 156 -1.19 -30.19 -6.28
C LEU A 156 -1.87 -29.26 -5.26
N ALA A 157 -2.36 -28.10 -5.74
CA ALA A 157 -3.10 -27.14 -4.93
C ALA A 157 -4.46 -27.68 -4.44
N GLN A 158 -5.14 -28.52 -5.24
CA GLN A 158 -6.38 -29.20 -4.84
C GLN A 158 -6.12 -30.32 -3.84
N HIS A 159 -5.11 -31.16 -4.12
CA HIS A 159 -4.73 -32.27 -3.25
C HIS A 159 -4.40 -31.77 -1.84
N TYR A 160 -3.61 -30.70 -1.73
CA TYR A 160 -3.28 -30.09 -0.44
C TYR A 160 -4.53 -29.59 0.31
N ASN A 161 -5.47 -28.93 -0.38
CA ASN A 161 -6.71 -28.47 0.25
C ASN A 161 -7.58 -29.65 0.76
N LEU A 162 -7.62 -30.76 0.02
CA LEU A 162 -8.36 -31.96 0.42
C LEU A 162 -7.73 -32.63 1.65
N VAL A 163 -6.40 -32.79 1.65
CA VAL A 163 -5.66 -33.46 2.74
C VAL A 163 -5.67 -32.63 4.03
N HIS A 164 -5.43 -31.31 3.96
CA HIS A 164 -5.19 -30.51 5.16
C HIS A 164 -6.41 -29.74 5.68
N ARG A 165 -7.40 -29.40 4.84
CA ARG A 165 -8.57 -28.61 5.31
C ARG A 165 -9.78 -29.46 5.68
N GLY A 166 -9.72 -30.79 5.51
CA GLY A 166 -10.79 -31.73 5.89
C GLY A 166 -12.15 -31.40 5.27
N LYS A 167 -12.19 -30.57 4.21
CA LYS A 167 -13.41 -30.09 3.58
C LYS A 167 -13.52 -30.70 2.19
N LYS A 168 -14.46 -31.63 2.02
CA LYS A 168 -14.93 -32.16 0.72
C LYS A 168 -15.48 -31.09 -0.25
N ARG A 169 -15.46 -29.80 0.11
CA ARG A 169 -16.13 -28.69 -0.59
C ARG A 169 -15.34 -28.07 -1.75
N LEU A 170 -14.10 -28.49 -1.99
CA LEU A 170 -13.30 -28.04 -3.15
C LEU A 170 -13.26 -29.05 -4.30
N ALA A 171 -14.04 -30.13 -4.22
CA ALA A 171 -14.30 -30.95 -5.40
C ALA A 171 -15.16 -30.09 -6.35
N TRP A 172 -14.59 -29.69 -7.49
CA TRP A 172 -15.32 -29.03 -8.57
C TRP A 172 -16.58 -29.83 -8.87
N ILE A 173 -17.75 -29.29 -8.48
CA ILE A 173 -19.05 -29.94 -8.62
C ILE A 173 -19.49 -29.78 -10.07
N ALA A 174 -18.81 -30.50 -10.96
CA ALA A 174 -19.34 -30.85 -12.27
C ALA A 174 -19.58 -32.36 -12.22
N ASN A 175 -20.84 -32.77 -12.41
CA ASN A 175 -21.29 -34.15 -12.21
C ASN A 175 -20.76 -35.13 -13.27
N SER A 176 -20.04 -34.66 -14.29
CA SER A 176 -19.43 -35.50 -15.33
C SER A 176 -18.02 -35.04 -15.70
N LYS A 177 -17.18 -36.00 -16.12
CA LYS A 177 -15.81 -35.78 -16.60
C LYS A 177 -15.77 -34.73 -17.73
N ALA A 178 -16.68 -34.85 -18.70
CA ALA A 178 -16.78 -33.91 -19.83
C ALA A 178 -17.03 -32.45 -19.41
N LYS A 179 -17.88 -32.21 -18.40
CA LYS A 179 -18.13 -30.84 -17.88
C LYS A 179 -16.92 -30.29 -17.12
N LYS A 180 -16.15 -31.15 -16.45
CA LYS A 180 -14.88 -30.75 -15.83
C LYS A 180 -13.87 -30.36 -16.90
N ASP A 181 -13.74 -31.16 -17.96
CA ASP A 181 -12.79 -30.91 -19.03
C ASP A 181 -13.15 -29.67 -19.87
N ALA A 182 -14.43 -29.42 -20.13
CA ALA A 182 -14.88 -28.19 -20.79
C ALA A 182 -14.61 -26.94 -19.96
N PHE A 183 -14.93 -26.96 -18.65
CA PHE A 183 -14.62 -25.85 -17.75
C PHE A 183 -13.10 -25.62 -17.62
N ARG A 184 -12.33 -26.71 -17.63
CA ARG A 184 -10.87 -26.68 -17.60
C ARG A 184 -10.31 -25.94 -18.81
N GLU A 185 -10.77 -26.26 -20.02
CA GLU A 185 -10.36 -25.57 -21.24
C GLU A 185 -10.82 -24.10 -21.24
N GLU A 186 -12.04 -23.79 -20.78
CA GLU A 186 -12.53 -22.41 -20.66
C GLU A 186 -11.66 -21.57 -19.71
N LEU A 187 -11.26 -22.15 -18.56
CA LEU A 187 -10.39 -21.49 -17.59
C LEU A 187 -8.99 -21.25 -18.16
N ILE A 188 -8.43 -22.23 -18.89
CA ILE A 188 -7.14 -22.06 -19.58
C ILE A 188 -7.27 -20.96 -20.63
N THR A 189 -8.28 -20.99 -21.50
CA THR A 189 -8.45 -19.97 -22.53
C THR A 189 -8.60 -18.58 -21.90
N SER A 190 -9.38 -18.42 -20.82
CA SER A 190 -9.48 -17.14 -20.10
C SER A 190 -8.15 -16.70 -19.47
N LEU A 191 -7.39 -17.61 -18.85
CA LEU A 191 -6.12 -17.27 -18.19
C LEU A 191 -4.93 -17.17 -19.16
N PHE A 192 -4.97 -17.80 -20.33
CA PHE A 192 -3.85 -17.80 -21.27
C PHE A 192 -4.08 -16.80 -22.39
N GLU A 193 -5.32 -16.59 -22.80
CA GLU A 193 -5.67 -15.79 -23.97
C GLU A 193 -6.52 -14.57 -23.58
N GLY A 194 -7.32 -14.68 -22.53
CA GLY A 194 -8.15 -13.61 -21.98
C GLY A 194 -7.38 -12.45 -21.35
N GLU A 195 -8.10 -11.36 -21.10
CA GLU A 195 -7.57 -10.18 -20.42
C GLU A 195 -7.14 -10.50 -18.98
N GLU A 196 -7.79 -11.48 -18.35
CA GLU A 196 -7.46 -11.97 -17.02
C GLU A 196 -6.04 -12.53 -16.96
N GLY A 197 -5.64 -13.27 -18.00
CA GLY A 197 -4.29 -13.79 -18.16
C GLY A 197 -3.19 -12.75 -18.29
N ARG A 198 -3.50 -11.61 -18.93
CA ARG A 198 -2.55 -10.48 -19.04
C ARG A 198 -2.17 -9.98 -17.65
N ILE A 199 -3.13 -9.93 -16.73
CA ILE A 199 -2.89 -9.46 -15.37
C ILE A 199 -1.93 -10.39 -14.61
N PHE A 200 -1.88 -11.69 -14.88
CA PHE A 200 -0.89 -12.57 -14.24
C PHE A 200 0.48 -12.53 -14.94
N ARG A 201 0.50 -12.32 -16.26
CA ARG A 201 1.74 -12.19 -17.06
C ARG A 201 2.58 -10.97 -16.68
N ASP A 202 1.91 -9.90 -16.26
CA ASP A 202 2.53 -8.62 -15.95
C ASP A 202 3.14 -8.56 -14.53
N PHE A 203 3.09 -9.66 -13.77
CA PHE A 203 3.59 -9.72 -12.39
C PHE A 203 4.60 -10.86 -12.24
N GLU A 204 5.60 -10.60 -11.40
CA GLU A 204 6.62 -11.56 -11.00
C GLU A 204 6.53 -11.79 -9.49
N PHE A 205 6.84 -13.01 -9.10
CA PHE A 205 6.81 -13.43 -7.72
C PHE A 205 8.01 -12.83 -6.96
N SER A 206 7.76 -11.97 -5.97
CA SER A 206 8.86 -11.30 -5.26
C SER A 206 9.24 -12.04 -3.98
N SER A 207 8.26 -12.49 -3.19
CA SER A 207 8.51 -13.25 -1.95
C SER A 207 7.25 -13.96 -1.43
N VAL A 208 7.46 -14.96 -0.57
CA VAL A 208 6.41 -15.49 0.33
C VAL A 208 6.89 -15.42 1.76
N GLU A 209 6.02 -14.93 2.63
CA GLU A 209 6.18 -15.07 4.06
C GLU A 209 5.14 -16.08 4.57
N GLU A 210 5.64 -17.20 5.10
CA GLU A 210 4.84 -18.23 5.76
C GLU A 210 4.78 -17.89 7.25
N GLN A 211 3.58 -17.75 7.79
CA GLN A 211 3.37 -17.45 9.20
C GLN A 211 2.68 -18.64 9.87
N GLU A 212 3.36 -19.24 10.85
CA GLU A 212 2.78 -20.24 11.75
C GLU A 212 1.71 -19.58 12.62
N LEU A 213 0.47 -20.08 12.54
CA LEU A 213 -0.59 -19.67 13.45
C LEU A 213 -0.40 -20.37 14.81
N PRO A 214 -0.69 -19.68 15.93
CA PRO A 214 -0.57 -20.27 17.25
C PRO A 214 -1.50 -21.49 17.40
N GLU A 215 -0.97 -22.60 17.91
CA GLU A 215 -1.61 -23.93 18.12
C GLU A 215 -3.03 -23.91 18.71
N LYS A 216 -3.43 -22.82 19.37
CA LYS A 216 -4.70 -22.69 20.11
C LYS A 216 -5.96 -22.70 19.23
N LEU A 217 -5.83 -22.80 17.91
CA LEU A 217 -6.96 -22.89 16.97
C LEU A 217 -7.32 -24.33 16.54
N GLY A 218 -6.63 -25.35 17.06
CA GLY A 218 -7.06 -26.76 16.98
C GLY A 218 -7.11 -27.36 15.57
N LYS A 219 -6.63 -26.64 14.57
CA LYS A 219 -6.31 -27.05 13.20
C LYS A 219 -5.13 -26.18 12.81
N GLU A 220 -4.16 -26.70 12.08
CA GLU A 220 -3.10 -25.87 11.50
C GLU A 220 -3.56 -25.32 10.14
N PRO A 221 -4.02 -24.07 10.02
CA PRO A 221 -3.77 -23.31 8.82
C PRO A 221 -2.42 -22.63 8.95
N PHE A 222 -1.56 -22.81 7.96
CA PHE A 222 -0.52 -21.82 7.68
C PHE A 222 -1.20 -20.60 7.04
N ASP A 223 -0.85 -19.40 7.49
CA ASP A 223 -1.19 -18.16 6.80
C ASP A 223 -0.05 -17.80 5.85
N PHE A 224 -0.38 -17.58 4.57
CA PHE A 224 0.59 -17.19 3.56
C PHE A 224 0.37 -15.73 3.17
N THR A 225 1.43 -14.93 3.25
CA THR A 225 1.47 -13.62 2.59
C THR A 225 2.27 -13.76 1.31
N ILE A 226 1.62 -13.49 0.18
CA ILE A 226 2.24 -13.56 -1.14
C ILE A 226 2.48 -12.13 -1.62
N GLU A 227 3.74 -11.84 -1.92
CA GLU A 227 4.15 -10.55 -2.50
C GLU A 227 4.35 -10.74 -4.01
N LEU A 228 3.56 -9.99 -4.78
CA LEU A 228 3.67 -9.91 -6.24
C LEU A 228 4.22 -8.54 -6.61
N GLY A 229 5.32 -8.52 -7.36
CA GLY A 229 5.89 -7.30 -7.94
C GLY A 229 5.42 -7.15 -9.39
N PRO A 230 5.08 -5.95 -9.86
CA PRO A 230 4.81 -5.74 -11.28
C PRO A 230 6.11 -5.90 -12.09
N ARG A 231 6.08 -6.65 -13.20
CA ARG A 231 7.17 -6.74 -14.18
C ARG A 231 7.39 -5.42 -14.91
N VAL A 232 6.32 -4.63 -15.08
CA VAL A 232 6.34 -3.33 -15.74
C VAL A 232 5.57 -2.28 -14.93
N PRO A 233 6.02 -1.01 -14.84
CA PRO A 233 5.35 0.03 -14.06
C PRO A 233 3.87 0.26 -14.40
N SER A 234 3.46 0.00 -15.65
CA SER A 234 2.08 0.11 -16.12
C SER A 234 1.13 -0.95 -15.55
N ALA A 235 1.66 -2.06 -15.03
CA ALA A 235 0.89 -3.19 -14.50
C ALA A 235 0.12 -2.85 -13.21
N TYR A 236 0.46 -1.76 -12.53
CA TYR A 236 -0.23 -1.29 -11.32
C TYR A 236 -1.75 -1.12 -11.51
N ARG A 237 -2.21 -0.75 -12.72
CA ARG A 237 -3.64 -0.62 -13.04
C ARG A 237 -4.36 -1.98 -13.10
N GLY A 238 -3.66 -3.05 -13.46
CA GLY A 238 -4.19 -4.42 -13.49
C GLY A 238 -4.41 -5.03 -12.10
N PHE A 239 -3.67 -4.56 -11.08
CA PHE A 239 -3.72 -5.12 -9.72
C PHE A 239 -5.07 -4.97 -9.03
N ALA A 240 -5.76 -3.83 -9.20
CA ALA A 240 -7.10 -3.63 -8.65
C ALA A 240 -8.12 -4.62 -9.24
N ARG A 241 -7.93 -4.97 -10.52
CA ARG A 241 -8.75 -5.98 -11.22
C ARG A 241 -8.41 -7.40 -10.75
N LEU A 242 -7.12 -7.73 -10.56
CA LEU A 242 -6.67 -9.01 -9.98
C LEU A 242 -7.28 -9.24 -8.59
N ARG A 243 -7.18 -8.22 -7.74
CA ARG A 243 -7.73 -8.25 -6.38
C ARG A 243 -9.24 -8.44 -6.40
N ALA A 244 -9.96 -7.72 -7.28
CA ALA A 244 -11.40 -7.88 -7.44
C ALA A 244 -11.78 -9.27 -7.98
N TRP A 245 -11.01 -9.83 -8.91
CA TRP A 245 -11.22 -11.17 -9.48
C TRP A 245 -11.05 -12.27 -8.41
N CYS A 246 -9.97 -12.21 -7.62
CA CYS A 246 -9.73 -13.13 -6.50
C CYS A 246 -10.80 -13.03 -5.39
N ILE A 247 -11.50 -11.90 -5.27
CA ILE A 247 -12.57 -11.68 -4.27
C ILE A 247 -13.95 -12.12 -4.81
N LYS A 248 -14.22 -11.96 -6.11
CA LYS A 248 -15.57 -12.13 -6.69
C LYS A 248 -15.93 -13.55 -7.13
N LYS A 249 -15.00 -14.45 -7.43
CA LYS A 249 -15.34 -15.83 -7.85
C LYS A 249 -15.41 -16.80 -6.65
N PRO A 250 -16.37 -17.75 -6.63
CA PRO A 250 -16.52 -18.76 -5.58
C PRO A 250 -15.52 -19.91 -5.74
N SER A 251 -14.27 -19.64 -6.10
CA SER A 251 -13.26 -20.67 -6.37
C SER A 251 -12.69 -21.31 -5.09
N GLY A 252 -13.20 -20.96 -3.91
CA GLY A 252 -12.76 -21.51 -2.62
C GLY A 252 -11.35 -21.08 -2.17
N TRP A 253 -10.66 -20.28 -2.99
CA TRP A 253 -9.43 -19.60 -2.63
C TRP A 253 -9.77 -18.22 -2.06
N ARG A 254 -9.44 -17.97 -0.79
CA ARG A 254 -9.34 -16.62 -0.25
C ARG A 254 -7.88 -16.33 0.03
N ALA A 255 -7.29 -15.43 -0.74
CA ALA A 255 -6.06 -14.79 -0.31
C ALA A 255 -6.41 -13.82 0.82
N LEU A 256 -5.95 -14.13 2.03
CA LEU A 256 -6.32 -13.39 3.25
C LEU A 256 -5.66 -12.01 3.31
N LYS A 257 -4.47 -11.85 2.72
CA LYS A 257 -3.74 -10.59 2.70
C LYS A 257 -2.84 -10.47 1.47
N TRP A 258 -2.86 -9.31 0.84
CA TRP A 258 -1.98 -8.95 -0.27
C TRP A 258 -1.16 -7.73 0.13
N LYS A 259 0.12 -7.70 -0.24
CA LYS A 259 0.99 -6.54 -0.04
C LYS A 259 1.76 -6.28 -1.33
N VAL A 260 1.74 -5.03 -1.77
CA VAL A 260 2.52 -4.56 -2.92
C VAL A 260 3.76 -3.89 -2.37
N LEU A 261 4.93 -4.21 -2.92
CA LEU A 261 6.15 -3.47 -2.67
C LEU A 261 6.23 -2.31 -3.66
N ASP A 262 6.27 -1.09 -3.13
CA ASP A 262 6.63 0.07 -3.93
C ASP A 262 8.05 -0.16 -4.49
N TYR A 263 8.22 0.05 -5.80
CA TYR A 263 9.54 -0.01 -6.42
C TYR A 263 10.41 1.04 -5.72
N PRO A 264 11.59 0.71 -5.18
CA PRO A 264 12.54 1.75 -4.84
C PRO A 264 12.91 2.44 -6.15
N GLN A 265 12.46 3.69 -6.34
CA GLN A 265 13.00 4.53 -7.40
C GLN A 265 14.52 4.44 -7.30
N ALA A 266 15.15 3.95 -8.37
CA ALA A 266 16.59 3.83 -8.42
C ALA A 266 17.18 5.21 -8.08
N ALA A 267 17.90 5.29 -6.97
CA ALA A 267 18.64 6.49 -6.60
C ALA A 267 19.75 6.66 -7.63
N GLY A 268 19.50 7.41 -8.71
CA GLY A 268 20.50 7.60 -9.77
C GLY A 268 20.09 8.44 -10.97
N GLU A 269 18.82 8.48 -11.38
CA GLU A 269 18.44 9.27 -12.56
C GLU A 269 17.91 10.65 -12.15
N GLN A 270 18.80 11.65 -12.18
CA GLN A 270 18.38 13.06 -12.18
C GLN A 270 17.78 13.40 -13.55
N PRO A 271 16.54 13.93 -13.62
CA PRO A 271 16.00 14.43 -14.87
C PRO A 271 16.78 15.67 -15.35
N PRO A 272 16.91 15.90 -16.67
CA PRO A 272 17.65 17.03 -17.21
C PRO A 272 17.07 18.37 -16.72
N ALA A 273 17.96 19.31 -16.43
CA ALA A 273 17.63 20.63 -15.88
C ALA A 273 16.64 21.39 -16.79
N LYS A 274 15.49 21.77 -16.25
CA LYS A 274 14.48 22.56 -16.98
C LYS A 274 14.97 24.01 -17.20
N PRO A 275 14.68 24.62 -18.38
CA PRO A 275 14.95 26.04 -18.61
C PRO A 275 14.07 26.93 -17.74
N LYS A 276 14.66 28.03 -17.23
CA LYS A 276 14.03 28.97 -16.30
C LYS A 276 12.78 29.64 -16.91
N ALA A 277 11.61 29.38 -16.34
CA ALA A 277 10.35 29.98 -16.77
C ALA A 277 10.22 31.46 -16.34
N LYS A 278 9.79 32.32 -17.28
CA LYS A 278 9.53 33.75 -17.08
C LYS A 278 8.35 33.99 -16.12
N LYS A 279 8.51 34.93 -15.18
CA LYS A 279 7.49 35.37 -14.21
C LYS A 279 6.22 35.86 -14.92
N LYS A 280 5.08 35.19 -14.71
CA LYS A 280 3.75 35.68 -15.10
C LYS A 280 3.17 36.62 -14.01
N LYS A 281 2.49 37.69 -14.47
CA LYS A 281 1.79 38.69 -13.64
C LYS A 281 0.63 38.06 -12.84
N LYS A 282 0.51 38.45 -11.56
CA LYS A 282 -0.54 38.02 -10.62
C LYS A 282 -1.91 38.58 -11.04
N LYS A 283 -2.91 37.71 -11.23
CA LYS A 283 -4.33 38.09 -11.35
C LYS A 283 -4.97 38.15 -9.96
N LYS A 284 -5.92 39.09 -9.80
CA LYS A 284 -6.71 39.38 -8.58
C LYS A 284 -7.61 38.16 -8.27
N ARG A 285 -7.51 37.60 -7.06
CA ARG A 285 -8.27 36.40 -6.62
C ARG A 285 -9.70 36.77 -6.20
N SER A 286 -10.60 35.82 -6.37
CA SER A 286 -12.04 35.87 -6.11
C SER A 286 -12.38 35.92 -4.61
N ALA A 287 -13.52 36.55 -4.29
CA ALA A 287 -13.98 36.88 -2.93
C ALA A 287 -14.54 35.65 -2.19
N GLY A 288 -14.19 35.47 -0.91
CA GLY A 288 -14.87 34.51 -0.03
C GLY A 288 -14.11 34.01 1.19
N ALA A 289 -12.79 34.16 1.27
CA ALA A 289 -12.01 33.79 2.46
C ALA A 289 -11.60 35.06 3.23
N LYS A 290 -12.02 35.20 4.49
CA LYS A 290 -11.48 36.21 5.39
C LYS A 290 -10.05 35.81 5.71
N THR A 291 -9.10 36.68 5.34
CA THR A 291 -7.70 36.52 5.68
C THR A 291 -7.30 37.52 6.75
N GLU A 292 -6.69 37.03 7.82
CA GLU A 292 -6.10 37.86 8.88
C GLU A 292 -4.67 38.25 8.47
N GLU A 293 -4.45 39.55 8.24
CA GLU A 293 -3.13 40.08 7.88
C GLU A 293 -2.22 40.19 9.12
N GLY A 294 -1.29 39.24 9.26
CA GLY A 294 -0.13 39.37 10.14
C GLY A 294 1.02 40.09 9.43
N LYS A 295 1.48 41.23 9.97
CA LYS A 295 2.67 41.94 9.49
C LYS A 295 3.95 41.19 9.90
N ALA A 296 4.64 40.55 8.95
CA ALA A 296 6.04 40.16 9.15
C ALA A 296 6.88 40.22 7.85
N LYS A 297 7.94 41.03 7.90
CA LYS A 297 9.03 41.09 6.91
C LYS A 297 9.91 39.84 7.05
N SER A 298 9.65 38.80 6.26
CA SER A 298 10.68 37.92 5.70
C SER A 298 10.07 37.12 4.54
N LYS A 299 10.77 37.03 3.41
CA LYS A 299 10.30 36.46 2.13
C LYS A 299 10.15 34.93 2.13
N LYS A 300 9.80 34.33 3.26
CA LYS A 300 9.20 32.99 3.30
C LYS A 300 7.73 33.25 3.01
N ALA A 301 7.19 32.72 1.91
CA ALA A 301 5.77 32.85 1.61
C ALA A 301 4.99 32.24 2.78
N GLU A 302 4.59 33.09 3.73
CA GLU A 302 3.74 32.75 4.84
C GLU A 302 2.46 32.24 4.19
N ARG A 303 2.29 30.92 4.21
CA ARG A 303 1.09 30.27 3.68
C ARG A 303 -0.03 30.73 4.59
N GLU A 304 -0.70 31.78 4.15
CA GLU A 304 -1.91 32.33 4.75
C GLU A 304 -2.84 31.16 5.10
N GLN A 305 -3.03 30.92 6.40
CA GLN A 305 -3.89 29.84 6.85
C GLN A 305 -5.33 30.27 6.60
N VAL A 306 -5.95 29.66 5.59
CA VAL A 306 -7.36 29.91 5.27
C VAL A 306 -8.21 29.33 6.39
N GLN A 307 -8.90 30.18 7.16
CA GLN A 307 -9.87 29.73 8.14
C GLN A 307 -11.08 29.11 7.40
N PRO A 308 -11.48 27.86 7.69
CA PRO A 308 -12.67 27.27 7.10
C PRO A 308 -13.92 28.07 7.46
N GLY A 309 -14.78 28.31 6.48
CA GLY A 309 -16.03 29.05 6.65
C GLY A 309 -17.05 28.70 5.57
N PRO A 310 -18.31 29.14 5.71
CA PRO A 310 -19.34 28.85 4.71
C PRO A 310 -18.99 29.49 3.36
N LEU A 311 -18.95 28.66 2.31
CA LEU A 311 -18.73 29.05 0.93
C LEU A 311 -20.07 29.20 0.18
N GLY A 312 -20.22 30.29 -0.56
CA GLY A 312 -21.35 30.44 -1.49
C GLY A 312 -21.28 29.44 -2.65
N HIS A 313 -22.38 29.30 -3.38
CA HIS A 313 -22.34 28.73 -4.74
C HIS A 313 -21.44 29.61 -5.61
N LEU A 314 -20.74 29.01 -6.58
CA LEU A 314 -19.97 29.80 -7.55
C LEU A 314 -20.91 30.71 -8.34
N GLU A 315 -20.51 31.96 -8.56
CA GLU A 315 -21.31 32.95 -9.29
C GLU A 315 -21.71 32.44 -10.69
N SER A 316 -20.83 31.70 -11.34
CA SER A 316 -21.04 31.08 -12.65
C SER A 316 -22.04 29.91 -12.67
N THR A 317 -22.47 29.41 -11.51
CA THR A 317 -23.39 28.26 -11.44
C THR A 317 -24.83 28.72 -11.66
N PRO A 318 -25.55 28.21 -12.67
CA PRO A 318 -26.95 28.58 -12.91
C PRO A 318 -27.86 28.23 -11.70
N PRO A 319 -28.89 29.04 -11.38
CA PRO A 319 -29.76 28.80 -10.23
C PRO A 319 -30.40 27.40 -10.19
N ALA A 320 -30.78 26.86 -11.35
CA ALA A 320 -31.34 25.51 -11.45
C ALA A 320 -30.32 24.43 -11.04
N LEU A 321 -29.05 24.59 -11.41
CA LEU A 321 -27.98 23.68 -11.02
C LEU A 321 -27.63 23.80 -9.53
N ARG A 322 -27.70 25.01 -8.96
CA ARG A 322 -27.51 25.23 -7.51
C ARG A 322 -28.49 24.39 -6.69
N ARG A 323 -29.78 24.43 -7.07
CA ARG A 323 -30.85 23.63 -6.43
C ARG A 323 -30.56 22.13 -6.53
N LYS A 324 -30.20 21.63 -7.71
CA LYS A 324 -29.86 20.21 -7.90
C LYS A 324 -28.65 19.77 -7.05
N ILE A 325 -27.61 20.60 -6.96
CA ILE A 325 -26.44 20.32 -6.11
C ILE A 325 -26.86 20.19 -4.65
N ASP A 326 -27.66 21.12 -4.14
CA ASP A 326 -28.13 21.08 -2.76
C ASP A 326 -29.05 19.86 -2.51
N GLU A 327 -29.93 19.50 -3.46
CA GLU A 327 -30.77 18.29 -3.41
C GLU A 327 -29.94 17.00 -3.41
N TRP A 328 -28.92 16.89 -4.25
CA TRP A 328 -28.05 15.72 -4.27
C TRP A 328 -27.22 15.58 -2.99
N ILE A 329 -26.77 16.69 -2.41
CA ILE A 329 -26.06 16.67 -1.12
C ILE A 329 -27.01 16.24 0.00
N ALA A 330 -28.26 16.73 0.02
CA ALA A 330 -29.26 16.27 0.96
C ALA A 330 -29.51 14.76 0.82
N THR A 331 -29.63 14.28 -0.42
CA THR A 331 -29.79 12.85 -0.74
C THR A 331 -28.60 12.00 -0.28
N LEU A 332 -27.36 12.51 -0.33
CA LEU A 332 -26.18 11.80 0.16
C LEU A 332 -26.05 11.77 1.69
N MET A 333 -26.76 12.66 2.39
CA MET A 333 -26.71 12.81 3.85
C MET A 333 -27.88 12.14 4.56
N ASP A 334 -28.85 11.64 3.81
CA ASP A 334 -30.00 10.90 4.31
C ASP A 334 -29.67 9.38 4.34
N PRO A 335 -29.58 8.77 5.53
CA PRO A 335 -29.22 7.35 5.67
C PRO A 335 -30.30 6.40 5.14
N ASP A 336 -31.54 6.86 5.00
CA ASP A 336 -32.68 6.03 4.61
C ASP A 336 -32.90 6.00 3.09
N VAL A 337 -32.11 6.77 2.33
CA VAL A 337 -32.23 6.82 0.88
C VAL A 337 -31.82 5.48 0.25
N PRO A 338 -32.65 4.93 -0.66
CA PRO A 338 -32.29 3.74 -1.41
C PRO A 338 -30.97 3.91 -2.17
N PHE A 339 -30.11 2.89 -2.13
CA PHE A 339 -28.78 2.90 -2.74
C PHE A 339 -28.74 3.41 -4.19
N LYS A 340 -29.76 3.12 -4.99
CA LYS A 340 -29.89 3.59 -6.38
C LYS A 340 -29.98 5.12 -6.47
N LYS A 341 -30.77 5.77 -5.60
CA LYS A 341 -30.90 7.24 -5.55
C LYS A 341 -29.62 7.89 -5.04
N MET A 342 -28.99 7.31 -4.02
CA MET A 342 -27.69 7.75 -3.52
C MET A 342 -26.60 7.70 -4.61
N THR A 343 -26.58 6.62 -5.40
CA THR A 343 -25.65 6.47 -6.53
C THR A 343 -25.91 7.53 -7.61
N ALA A 344 -27.18 7.77 -7.97
CA ALA A 344 -27.54 8.82 -8.93
C ALA A 344 -27.17 10.23 -8.44
N ALA A 345 -27.38 10.52 -7.15
CA ALA A 345 -26.98 11.80 -6.55
C ALA A 345 -25.47 12.00 -6.58
N ARG A 346 -24.68 10.96 -6.26
CA ARG A 346 -23.22 11.00 -6.39
C ARG A 346 -22.79 11.25 -7.83
N SER A 347 -23.34 10.54 -8.81
CA SER A 347 -23.02 10.76 -10.23
C SER A 347 -23.35 12.18 -10.66
N GLY A 348 -24.53 12.71 -10.28
CA GLY A 348 -24.92 14.09 -10.59
C GLY A 348 -23.97 15.14 -10.00
N LEU A 349 -23.48 14.93 -8.77
CA LEU A 349 -22.47 15.80 -8.16
C LEU A 349 -21.13 15.75 -8.90
N ILE A 350 -20.70 14.57 -9.35
CA ILE A 350 -19.46 14.39 -10.11
C ILE A 350 -19.58 15.06 -11.49
N GLU A 351 -20.70 14.84 -12.19
CA GLU A 351 -21.00 15.42 -13.50
C GLU A 351 -21.08 16.95 -13.43
N SER A 352 -21.59 17.49 -12.33
CA SER A 352 -21.62 18.95 -12.10
C SER A 352 -20.23 19.55 -11.97
N GLY A 353 -19.22 18.76 -11.63
CA GLY A 353 -17.83 19.19 -11.56
C GLY A 353 -17.59 20.21 -10.45
N LYS A 354 -16.78 21.20 -10.78
CA LYS A 354 -16.30 22.25 -9.88
C LYS A 354 -17.41 23.01 -9.10
N PRO A 355 -18.56 23.36 -9.68
CA PRO A 355 -19.73 23.92 -8.96
C PRO A 355 -20.14 23.20 -7.67
N ALA A 356 -19.97 21.88 -7.57
CA ALA A 356 -20.40 21.12 -6.40
C ALA A 356 -19.46 21.26 -5.19
N ILE A 357 -18.19 21.61 -5.41
CA ILE A 357 -17.14 21.56 -4.37
C ILE A 357 -17.46 22.49 -3.17
N PRO A 358 -17.80 23.78 -3.35
CA PRO A 358 -18.11 24.66 -2.21
C PRO A 358 -19.18 24.10 -1.27
N ARG A 359 -20.23 23.50 -1.84
CA ARG A 359 -21.35 22.96 -1.06
C ARG A 359 -20.99 21.67 -0.34
N LEU A 360 -20.20 20.80 -0.98
CA LEU A 360 -19.64 19.61 -0.33
C LEU A 360 -18.70 19.99 0.83
N LEU A 361 -17.90 21.04 0.67
CA LEU A 361 -17.02 21.55 1.74
C LEU A 361 -17.80 22.11 2.92
N ASN A 362 -18.85 22.89 2.67
CA ASN A 362 -19.73 23.38 3.73
C ASN A 362 -20.36 22.22 4.49
N LYS A 363 -20.89 21.22 3.79
CA LYS A 363 -21.51 20.09 4.45
C LYS A 363 -20.49 19.28 5.27
N LEU A 364 -19.27 19.12 4.76
CA LEU A 364 -18.17 18.52 5.52
C LEU A 364 -17.79 19.34 6.75
N TYR A 365 -17.83 20.68 6.69
CA TYR A 365 -17.52 21.60 7.80
C TYR A 365 -18.63 21.67 8.87
N GLU A 366 -19.89 21.66 8.45
CA GLU A 366 -21.07 21.74 9.34
C GLU A 366 -21.34 20.43 10.10
N SER A 367 -21.16 19.28 9.43
CA SER A 367 -21.56 17.96 9.95
C SER A 367 -20.52 17.42 10.91
N LYS A 368 -20.82 17.33 12.21
CA LYS A 368 -19.87 16.87 13.25
C LYS A 368 -19.51 15.39 13.08
N GLY A 369 -20.32 14.61 12.36
CA GLY A 369 -20.12 13.18 12.21
C GLY A 369 -20.36 12.44 13.52
N SER A 370 -21.32 12.90 14.31
CA SER A 370 -21.74 12.25 15.55
C SER A 370 -22.59 11.03 15.18
N GLY A 371 -22.00 9.85 15.27
CA GLY A 371 -22.66 8.57 14.95
C GLY A 371 -22.20 7.94 13.64
N ALA A 372 -22.49 6.64 13.50
CA ALA A 372 -21.99 5.80 12.41
C ALA A 372 -22.62 6.14 11.05
N GLU A 373 -23.89 6.57 11.04
CA GLU A 373 -24.63 6.92 9.82
C GLU A 373 -24.14 8.25 9.23
N GLU A 374 -24.02 9.29 10.06
CA GLU A 374 -23.48 10.58 9.65
C GLU A 374 -22.01 10.44 9.19
N ALA A 375 -21.22 9.62 9.89
CA ALA A 375 -19.87 9.26 9.48
C ALA A 375 -19.82 8.57 8.12
N SER A 376 -20.72 7.62 7.87
CA SER A 376 -20.82 6.95 6.57
C SER A 376 -21.17 7.93 5.45
N SER A 377 -22.06 8.88 5.71
CA SER A 377 -22.44 9.93 4.78
C SER A 377 -21.29 10.92 4.50
N LEU A 378 -20.54 11.31 5.53
CA LEU A 378 -19.33 12.15 5.37
C LEU A 378 -18.24 11.45 4.55
N ASN A 379 -18.10 10.13 4.66
CA ASN A 379 -17.20 9.36 3.79
C ASN A 379 -17.63 9.47 2.30
N LEU A 380 -18.93 9.51 2.00
CA LEU A 380 -19.42 9.70 0.63
C LEU A 380 -19.10 11.10 0.11
N ILE A 381 -19.26 12.13 0.95
CA ILE A 381 -18.84 13.51 0.62
C ILE A 381 -17.35 13.55 0.28
N VAL A 382 -16.50 12.96 1.12
CA VAL A 382 -15.04 12.95 0.90
C VAL A 382 -14.65 12.17 -0.36
N ARG A 383 -15.40 11.12 -0.72
CA ARG A 383 -15.22 10.43 -2.01
C ARG A 383 -15.58 11.32 -3.19
N CYS A 384 -16.70 12.06 -3.11
CA CYS A 384 -17.08 13.01 -4.16
C CYS A 384 -16.02 14.10 -4.33
N LEU A 385 -15.54 14.68 -3.22
CA LEU A 385 -14.46 15.67 -3.25
C LEU A 385 -13.19 15.11 -3.91
N ARG A 386 -12.79 13.88 -3.55
CA ARG A 386 -11.63 13.20 -4.15
C ARG A 386 -11.79 13.03 -5.66
N GLU A 387 -12.96 12.62 -6.13
CA GLU A 387 -13.18 12.41 -7.56
C GLU A 387 -13.20 13.74 -8.32
N LEU A 388 -13.89 14.75 -7.78
CA LEU A 388 -13.95 16.10 -8.33
C LEU A 388 -12.57 16.79 -8.36
N SER A 389 -11.71 16.50 -7.39
CA SER A 389 -10.38 17.07 -7.28
C SER A 389 -9.31 16.29 -8.06
N GLY A 390 -9.69 15.31 -8.88
CA GLY A 390 -8.73 14.48 -9.60
C GLY A 390 -7.91 13.58 -8.66
N GLY A 391 -8.55 12.84 -7.75
CA GLY A 391 -7.92 11.79 -6.94
C GLY A 391 -7.25 12.23 -5.63
N ILE A 392 -7.20 13.54 -5.32
CA ILE A 392 -6.54 14.06 -4.11
C ILE A 392 -7.21 13.54 -2.83
N SER A 393 -6.38 13.10 -1.88
CA SER A 393 -6.83 12.61 -0.58
C SER A 393 -6.01 13.22 0.55
N PHE A 394 -6.69 13.74 1.57
CA PHE A 394 -6.05 14.26 2.79
C PHE A 394 -6.06 13.25 3.94
N GLY A 395 -6.13 11.95 3.64
CA GLY A 395 -5.98 10.88 4.62
C GLY A 395 -7.20 10.64 5.52
N PHE A 396 -8.34 11.25 5.22
CA PHE A 396 -9.57 10.98 5.96
C PHE A 396 -10.23 9.69 5.45
N ASN A 397 -10.07 8.63 6.23
CA ASN A 397 -10.93 7.47 6.20
C ASN A 397 -11.58 7.39 7.57
N ILE A 398 -12.90 7.57 7.64
CA ILE A 398 -13.63 7.34 8.89
C ILE A 398 -13.67 5.82 9.08
N SER A 399 -12.62 5.27 9.71
CA SER A 399 -12.62 3.91 10.21
C SER A 399 -13.45 3.85 11.48
N MET A 400 -14.36 2.89 11.53
CA MET A 400 -15.28 2.63 12.65
C MET A 400 -14.57 2.23 13.95
N GLU A 401 -13.26 1.96 13.92
CA GLU A 401 -12.55 1.33 15.05
C GLU A 401 -12.22 2.26 16.24
N GLY A 402 -12.50 3.57 16.14
CA GLY A 402 -12.10 4.56 17.16
C GLY A 402 -13.21 5.22 17.99
N GLY A 403 -14.50 4.95 17.68
CA GLY A 403 -15.61 5.75 18.20
C GLY A 403 -15.64 7.16 17.57
N HIS A 404 -16.75 7.46 16.88
CA HIS A 404 -16.93 8.72 16.14
C HIS A 404 -16.98 9.97 17.05
N ASP A 405 -17.22 9.78 18.34
CA ASP A 405 -17.31 10.88 19.32
C ASP A 405 -15.99 11.14 20.05
N SER A 406 -14.88 10.50 19.66
CA SER A 406 -13.60 10.78 20.29
C SER A 406 -13.08 12.18 19.93
N ALA A 407 -12.50 12.89 20.91
CA ALA A 407 -11.87 14.20 20.68
C ALA A 407 -10.84 14.15 19.53
N ARG A 408 -10.06 13.05 19.47
CA ARG A 408 -9.11 12.78 18.40
C ARG A 408 -9.76 12.69 17.02
N TYR A 409 -10.96 12.10 16.93
CA TYR A 409 -11.70 12.05 15.66
C TYR A 409 -12.11 13.46 15.21
N GLN A 410 -12.61 14.28 16.14
CA GLN A 410 -13.00 15.66 15.85
C GLN A 410 -11.80 16.51 15.41
N GLU A 411 -10.64 16.37 16.05
CA GLU A 411 -9.38 17.02 15.64
C GLU A 411 -8.97 16.60 14.22
N MET A 412 -8.92 15.29 13.93
CA MET A 412 -8.57 14.80 12.59
C MET A 412 -9.53 15.28 11.52
N ARG A 413 -10.84 15.32 11.83
CA ARG A 413 -11.87 15.86 10.93
C ARG A 413 -11.61 17.34 10.65
N GLN A 414 -11.36 18.14 11.69
CA GLN A 414 -11.07 19.57 11.53
C GLN A 414 -9.80 19.82 10.71
N GLU A 415 -8.75 19.03 10.90
CA GLU A 415 -7.54 19.11 10.06
C GLU A 415 -7.82 18.81 8.59
N VAL A 416 -8.64 17.81 8.32
CA VAL A 416 -9.03 17.43 6.96
C VAL A 416 -9.86 18.53 6.31
N VAL A 417 -10.80 19.11 7.05
CA VAL A 417 -11.56 20.28 6.60
C VAL A 417 -10.62 21.43 6.27
N LYS A 418 -9.68 21.79 7.15
CA LYS A 418 -8.68 22.83 6.89
C LYS A 418 -7.88 22.57 5.61
N LYS A 419 -7.40 21.34 5.40
CA LYS A 419 -6.65 20.95 4.19
C LYS A 419 -7.49 21.09 2.92
N TRP A 420 -8.75 20.65 2.95
CA TRP A 420 -9.66 20.80 1.83
C TRP A 420 -9.96 22.27 1.49
N TYR A 421 -10.19 23.11 2.50
CA TYR A 421 -10.40 24.55 2.32
C TYR A 421 -9.15 25.26 1.78
N GLN A 422 -7.98 24.91 2.29
CA GLN A 422 -6.71 25.41 1.80
C GLN A 422 -6.51 25.03 0.34
N TRP A 423 -6.73 23.76 -0.01
CA TRP A 423 -6.66 23.27 -1.38
C TRP A 423 -7.63 24.00 -2.29
N TRP A 424 -8.88 24.16 -1.87
CA TRP A 424 -9.89 24.87 -2.63
C TRP A 424 -9.47 26.31 -2.90
N SER A 425 -8.97 27.04 -1.89
CA SER A 425 -8.53 28.42 -2.08
C SER A 425 -7.47 28.53 -3.18
N GLN A 426 -6.54 27.58 -3.25
CA GLN A 426 -5.43 27.58 -4.21
C GLN A 426 -5.86 27.19 -5.64
N ASN A 427 -6.98 26.47 -5.77
CA ASN A 427 -7.40 25.85 -7.02
C ASN A 427 -8.74 26.39 -7.54
N SER A 428 -9.46 27.20 -6.78
CA SER A 428 -10.78 27.74 -7.12
C SER A 428 -10.78 28.61 -8.38
N ASP A 429 -9.64 29.18 -8.77
CA ASP A 429 -9.52 30.00 -9.99
C ASP A 429 -9.04 29.19 -11.22
N ARG A 430 -8.61 27.93 -11.04
CA ARG A 430 -8.14 27.08 -12.16
C ARG A 430 -9.33 26.63 -13.02
N LYS A 431 -9.21 26.68 -14.34
CA LYS A 431 -10.28 26.24 -15.26
C LYS A 431 -10.57 24.74 -15.12
N GLU A 432 -9.50 23.96 -14.98
CA GLU A 432 -9.51 22.51 -14.80
C GLU A 432 -8.62 22.15 -13.60
N PHE A 433 -8.99 21.09 -12.88
CA PHE A 433 -8.13 20.55 -11.83
C PHE A 433 -6.99 19.75 -12.46
N PRO A 434 -5.76 19.88 -11.93
CA PRO A 434 -4.66 19.07 -12.42
C PRO A 434 -4.97 17.58 -12.18
N PRO A 435 -4.51 16.69 -13.07
CA PRO A 435 -4.72 15.26 -12.91
C PRO A 435 -4.03 14.74 -11.62
N PRO A 436 -4.50 13.61 -11.06
CA PRO A 436 -3.87 12.97 -9.91
C PRO A 436 -2.40 12.65 -10.22
N GLY A 437 -1.46 13.35 -9.56
CA GLY A 437 -0.02 13.06 -9.64
C GLY A 437 0.89 14.27 -9.88
N ASP A 438 0.36 15.39 -10.39
CA ASP A 438 1.20 16.56 -10.69
C ASP A 438 1.48 17.46 -9.46
N GLN A 439 0.68 17.36 -8.40
CA GLN A 439 0.78 18.26 -7.24
C GLN A 439 1.92 17.92 -6.27
N ASP A 440 2.35 16.65 -6.18
CA ASP A 440 3.44 16.25 -5.28
C ASP A 440 4.83 16.79 -5.73
N GLN A 441 4.91 17.38 -6.93
CA GLN A 441 6.15 17.95 -7.48
C GLN A 441 6.31 19.46 -7.23
N GLU A 442 5.23 20.21 -6.96
CA GLU A 442 5.32 21.66 -6.71
C GLU A 442 5.59 22.02 -5.23
N ASP A 443 5.37 21.07 -4.31
CA ASP A 443 5.50 21.26 -2.86
C ASP A 443 6.84 20.75 -2.27
N ARG A 444 7.79 20.32 -3.11
CA ARG A 444 9.20 20.07 -2.76
C ARG A 444 10.09 21.13 -3.40
#